data_AF-A0A3B0XU29-F1
#
_entry.id   AF-A0A3B0XU29-F1
#
_cell.length_a   1.000
_cell.length_b   1.000
_cell.length_c   1.000
_cell.angle_alpha   90.00
_cell.angle_beta   90.00
_cell.angle_gamma   90.00
#
_symmetry.space_group_name_H-M   'P 1'
#
loop_
_entity.id
_entity.type
_entity.pdbx_description
1 polymer ?
#
loop_
_entity_poly.entity_id
_entity_poly.type
_entity_poly.pdbx_seq_one_letter_code
_entity_poly.pdbx_strand_id
1 'polypeptide(L)'
;MLTPPVYAAETCSSVATLESSVSALSSSIDSSFALTSKLSDDIGLMADRIGAMADRIVETETLLASTLVTLTGNSASPAPTVLLTSPTDGASVSANTAPTIALSPAANRYLLFASNSPLFPASDTVSLLIDTSNTTLNTAWGLIASTVAQNGDIFLAVRSLDANDQQSDLSNNIKLIIQ
;
A
#
# COMPACT_ATOMS: atom_id res chain seq x y z
N MET A 1 98.72 44.68 -3.15
CA MET A 1 97.37 44.60 -2.57
C MET A 1 96.63 43.49 -3.28
N LEU A 2 96.42 42.33 -2.65
CA LEU A 2 95.55 41.29 -3.18
C LEU A 2 94.10 41.65 -2.79
N THR A 3 93.24 41.86 -3.78
CA THR A 3 91.79 42.00 -3.58
C THR A 3 91.19 40.63 -3.27
N PRO A 4 90.29 40.50 -2.27
CA PRO A 4 89.63 39.24 -1.96
C PRO A 4 88.70 38.78 -3.11
N PRO A 5 88.43 37.46 -3.23
CA PRO A 5 87.71 36.90 -4.38
C PRO A 5 86.22 37.29 -4.38
N VAL A 6 85.78 37.91 -5.48
CA VAL A 6 84.40 38.38 -5.76
C VAL A 6 83.36 37.22 -5.74
N TYR A 7 83.81 35.99 -5.97
CA TYR A 7 82.95 34.80 -6.05
C TYR A 7 82.21 34.42 -4.76
N ALA A 8 82.73 34.77 -3.58
CA ALA A 8 82.09 34.39 -2.31
C ALA A 8 80.85 35.24 -1.96
N ALA A 9 80.76 36.47 -2.48
CA ALA A 9 79.68 37.40 -2.15
C ALA A 9 78.38 37.10 -2.92
N GLU A 10 78.48 36.76 -4.21
CA GLU A 10 77.31 36.45 -5.07
C GLU A 10 76.66 35.10 -4.70
N THR A 11 77.46 34.12 -4.28
CA THR A 11 76.95 32.84 -3.76
C THR A 11 76.17 33.01 -2.46
N CYS A 12 76.61 33.92 -1.58
CA CYS A 12 75.93 34.21 -0.32
C CYS A 12 74.54 34.86 -0.53
N SER A 13 74.43 35.77 -1.50
CA SER A 13 73.15 36.40 -1.87
C SER A 13 72.15 35.40 -2.47
N SER A 14 72.62 34.47 -3.29
CA SER A 14 71.79 33.43 -3.91
C SER A 14 71.30 32.41 -2.86
N VAL A 15 72.15 32.04 -1.91
CA VAL A 15 71.77 31.17 -0.78
C VAL A 15 70.74 31.85 0.13
N ALA A 16 70.92 33.13 0.48
CA ALA A 16 69.95 33.88 1.27
C ALA A 16 68.57 34.00 0.59
N THR A 17 68.56 34.10 -0.74
CA THR A 17 67.32 34.12 -1.55
C THR A 17 66.62 32.76 -1.54
N LEU A 18 67.40 31.67 -1.61
CA LEU A 18 66.92 30.30 -1.47
C LEU A 18 66.32 30.04 -0.09
N GLU A 19 67.00 30.45 0.99
CA GLU A 19 66.49 30.32 2.37
C GLU A 19 65.15 31.03 2.55
N SER A 20 65.04 32.25 2.02
CA SER A 20 63.79 33.03 2.05
C SER A 20 62.66 32.33 1.29
N SER A 21 63.00 31.75 0.13
CA SER A 21 62.03 31.02 -0.72
C SER A 21 61.58 29.71 -0.07
N VAL A 22 62.50 28.96 0.55
CA VAL A 22 62.20 27.73 1.30
C VAL A 22 61.32 28.04 2.51
N SER A 23 61.60 29.13 3.23
CA SER A 23 60.78 29.59 4.36
C SER A 23 59.35 29.96 3.92
N ALA A 24 59.23 30.71 2.81
CA ALA A 24 57.93 31.08 2.25
C ALA A 24 57.13 29.85 1.77
N LEU A 25 57.80 28.90 1.11
CA LEU A 25 57.20 27.63 0.70
C LEU A 25 56.74 26.80 1.90
N SER A 26 57.56 26.70 2.95
CA SER A 26 57.19 25.99 4.18
C SER A 26 55.91 26.58 4.79
N SER A 27 55.85 27.91 4.93
CA SER A 27 54.67 28.60 5.46
C SER A 27 53.42 28.41 4.58
N SER A 28 53.59 28.38 3.26
CA SER A 28 52.51 28.12 2.31
C SER A 28 51.98 26.67 2.40
N ILE A 29 52.88 25.69 2.59
CA ILE A 29 52.51 24.30 2.81
C ILE A 29 51.73 24.15 4.13
N ASP A 30 52.19 24.76 5.21
CA ASP A 30 51.50 24.72 6.51
C ASP A 30 50.08 25.30 6.42
N SER A 31 49.94 26.42 5.70
CA SER A 31 48.64 27.05 5.46
C SER A 31 47.72 26.16 4.62
N SER A 32 48.27 25.50 3.61
CA SER A 32 47.52 24.57 2.75
C SER A 32 47.07 23.34 3.52
N PHE A 33 47.94 22.76 4.35
CA PHE A 33 47.61 21.63 5.21
C PHE A 33 46.52 21.98 6.22
N ALA A 34 46.62 23.15 6.87
CA ALA A 34 45.61 23.63 7.80
C ALA A 34 44.24 23.83 7.13
N LEU A 35 44.22 24.37 5.90
CA LEU A 35 42.99 24.50 5.13
C LEU A 35 42.41 23.14 4.74
N THR A 36 43.24 22.24 4.20
CA THR A 36 42.81 20.89 3.82
C THR A 36 42.26 20.12 5.02
N SER A 37 42.86 20.24 6.20
CA SER A 37 42.35 19.64 7.44
C SER A 37 40.94 20.14 7.76
N LYS A 38 40.72 21.46 7.75
CA LYS A 38 39.39 22.05 8.02
C LYS A 38 38.34 21.59 7.02
N LEU A 39 38.70 21.58 5.73
CA LEU A 39 37.80 21.10 4.68
C LEU A 39 37.48 19.61 4.85
N SER A 40 38.45 18.81 5.30
CA SER A 40 38.23 17.38 5.58
C SER A 40 37.26 17.19 6.75
N ASP A 41 37.39 17.98 7.80
CA ASP A 41 36.47 17.95 8.95
C ASP A 41 35.05 18.35 8.54
N ASP A 42 34.90 19.42 7.74
CA ASP A 42 33.61 19.86 7.22
C ASP A 42 32.95 18.80 6.32
N ILE A 43 33.73 18.14 5.45
CA ILE A 43 33.25 17.02 4.62
C ILE A 43 32.79 15.85 5.50
N GLY A 44 33.53 15.53 6.58
CA GLY A 44 33.13 14.51 7.55
C GLY A 44 31.75 14.80 8.15
N LEU A 45 31.54 16.02 8.63
CA LEU A 45 30.24 16.43 9.19
C LEU A 45 29.12 16.40 8.13
N MET A 46 29.42 16.79 6.89
CA MET A 46 28.45 16.68 5.80
C MET A 46 28.10 15.22 5.50
N ALA A 47 29.07 14.31 5.53
CA ALA A 47 28.84 12.88 5.31
C ALA A 47 27.89 12.28 6.37
N ASP A 48 28.10 12.61 7.64
CA ASP A 48 27.22 12.16 8.74
C ASP A 48 25.78 12.66 8.55
N ARG A 49 25.63 13.93 8.17
CA ARG A 49 24.31 14.53 7.90
C ARG A 49 23.61 13.88 6.70
N ILE A 50 24.36 13.55 5.65
CA ILE A 50 23.82 12.84 4.48
C ILE A 50 23.39 11.43 4.89
N GLY A 51 24.17 10.71 5.69
CA GLY A 51 23.80 9.39 6.22
C GLY A 51 22.48 9.43 6.98
N ALA A 52 22.34 10.35 7.93
CA ALA A 52 21.10 10.51 8.69
C ALA A 52 19.89 10.91 7.82
N MET A 53 20.10 11.68 6.74
CA MET A 53 19.03 11.98 5.78
C MET A 53 18.65 10.76 4.94
N ALA A 54 19.62 9.94 4.54
CA ALA A 54 19.36 8.70 3.81
C ALA A 54 18.52 7.73 4.64
N ASP A 55 18.85 7.58 5.93
CA ASP A 55 18.06 6.74 6.85
C ASP A 55 16.61 7.22 6.95
N ARG A 56 16.39 8.54 7.07
CA ARG A 56 15.05 9.13 7.10
C ARG A 56 14.27 8.93 5.81
N ILE A 57 14.93 8.98 4.65
CA ILE A 57 14.28 8.72 3.36
C ILE A 57 13.77 7.27 3.33
N VAL A 58 14.61 6.31 3.70
CA VAL A 58 14.23 4.88 3.72
C VAL A 58 13.06 4.63 4.68
N GLU A 59 13.07 5.28 5.84
CA GLU A 59 11.94 5.20 6.79
C GLU A 59 10.64 5.72 6.15
N THR A 60 10.69 6.88 5.48
CA THR A 60 9.50 7.44 4.81
C THR A 60 9.00 6.56 3.67
N GLU A 61 9.90 5.98 2.86
CA GLU A 61 9.53 5.04 1.79
C GLU A 61 8.84 3.79 2.34
N THR A 62 9.33 3.28 3.46
CA THR A 62 8.73 2.12 4.13
C THR A 62 7.32 2.42 4.63
N LEU A 63 7.11 3.59 5.25
CA LEU A 63 5.78 4.01 5.71
C LEU A 63 4.81 4.24 4.54
N LEU A 64 5.29 4.85 3.45
CA LEU A 64 4.50 5.05 2.24
C LEU A 64 4.13 3.72 1.59
N ALA A 65 5.04 2.76 1.51
CA ALA A 65 4.77 1.42 0.99
C ALA A 65 3.70 0.70 1.82
N SER A 66 3.81 0.74 3.16
CA SER A 66 2.81 0.16 4.05
C SER A 66 1.43 0.80 3.88
N THR A 67 1.40 2.13 3.74
CA THR A 67 0.16 2.88 3.53
C THR A 67 -0.47 2.53 2.18
N LEU A 68 0.33 2.43 1.12
CA LEU A 68 -0.14 2.06 -0.20
C LEU A 68 -0.73 0.65 -0.21
N VAL A 69 -0.08 -0.33 0.43
CA VAL A 69 -0.63 -1.69 0.57
C VAL A 69 -1.98 -1.67 1.28
N THR A 70 -2.10 -0.91 2.37
CA THR A 70 -3.36 -0.77 3.11
C THR A 70 -4.44 -0.13 2.25
N LEU A 71 -4.08 0.94 1.52
CA LEU A 71 -5.02 1.62 0.64
C LEU A 71 -5.42 0.76 -0.54
N THR A 72 -4.51 0.05 -1.20
CA THR A 72 -4.85 -0.85 -2.31
C THR A 72 -5.65 -2.05 -1.83
N GLY A 73 -5.35 -2.61 -0.66
CA GLY A 73 -6.17 -3.64 -0.01
C GLY A 73 -7.59 -3.16 0.31
N ASN A 74 -7.75 -1.86 0.59
CA ASN A 74 -9.05 -1.23 0.89
C ASN A 74 -9.71 -0.54 -0.32
N SER A 75 -8.98 -0.33 -1.42
CA SER A 75 -9.41 0.38 -2.64
C SER A 75 -9.52 -0.57 -3.83
N ALA A 76 -9.79 -1.85 -3.57
CA ALA A 76 -10.58 -2.65 -4.49
C ALA A 76 -11.77 -1.77 -4.93
N SER A 77 -11.76 -1.29 -6.17
CA SER A 77 -12.89 -0.55 -6.73
C SER A 77 -14.12 -1.43 -6.48
N PRO A 78 -15.05 -1.04 -5.58
CA PRO A 78 -16.17 -1.89 -5.28
C PRO A 78 -16.89 -2.13 -6.60
N ALA A 79 -17.22 -3.38 -6.89
CA ALA A 79 -18.11 -3.65 -8.01
C ALA A 79 -19.37 -2.78 -7.85
N PRO A 80 -19.99 -2.32 -8.95
CA PRO A 80 -21.15 -1.43 -8.88
C PRO A 80 -22.18 -1.99 -7.91
N THR A 81 -22.64 -1.15 -6.97
CA THR A 81 -23.66 -1.51 -5.99
C THR A 81 -24.87 -2.11 -6.70
N VAL A 82 -25.27 -3.29 -6.26
CA VAL A 82 -26.42 -4.01 -6.81
C VAL A 82 -27.61 -3.94 -5.87
N LEU A 83 -28.79 -3.75 -6.45
CA LEU A 83 -30.07 -3.85 -5.77
C LEU A 83 -30.73 -5.18 -6.14
N LEU A 84 -31.19 -5.90 -5.12
CA LEU A 84 -32.04 -7.07 -5.26
C LEU A 84 -33.47 -6.60 -5.55
N THR A 85 -33.93 -6.85 -6.78
CA THR A 85 -35.26 -6.42 -7.27
C THR A 85 -36.28 -7.55 -7.27
N SER A 86 -35.81 -8.80 -7.23
CA SER A 86 -36.64 -9.99 -7.03
C SER A 86 -35.88 -11.03 -6.20
N PRO A 87 -36.56 -11.72 -5.26
CA PRO A 87 -37.97 -11.55 -4.90
C PRO A 87 -38.27 -10.24 -4.17
N THR A 88 -39.56 -9.86 -4.12
CA THR A 88 -40.00 -8.72 -3.31
C THR A 88 -39.92 -9.04 -1.83
N ASP A 89 -39.68 -8.02 -1.01
CA ASP A 89 -39.69 -8.17 0.45
C ASP A 89 -41.04 -8.72 0.94
N GLY A 90 -41.00 -9.75 1.78
CA GLY A 90 -42.16 -10.49 2.29
C GLY A 90 -42.73 -11.54 1.34
N ALA A 91 -42.08 -11.85 0.21
CA ALA A 91 -42.56 -12.87 -0.72
C ALA A 91 -42.58 -14.27 -0.08
N SER A 92 -43.62 -15.04 -0.39
CA SER A 92 -43.73 -16.45 0.01
C SER A 92 -43.04 -17.35 -1.01
N VAL A 93 -42.21 -18.27 -0.53
CA VAL A 93 -41.43 -19.22 -1.35
C VAL A 93 -41.54 -20.62 -0.77
N SER A 94 -41.53 -21.63 -1.63
CA SER A 94 -41.50 -23.02 -1.16
C SER A 94 -40.11 -23.42 -0.68
N ALA A 95 -40.04 -24.24 0.37
CA ALA A 95 -38.77 -24.84 0.81
C ALA A 95 -38.10 -25.70 -0.28
N ASN A 96 -38.86 -26.23 -1.25
CA ASN A 96 -38.37 -27.18 -2.25
C ASN A 96 -38.11 -26.54 -3.63
N THR A 97 -38.47 -25.27 -3.82
CA THR A 97 -38.33 -24.58 -5.11
C THR A 97 -37.65 -23.25 -4.89
N ALA A 98 -36.48 -23.05 -5.51
CA ALA A 98 -35.72 -21.82 -5.33
C ALA A 98 -36.45 -20.59 -5.91
N PRO A 99 -36.33 -19.42 -5.26
CA PRO A 99 -36.77 -18.17 -5.83
C PRO A 99 -35.94 -17.77 -7.06
N THR A 100 -36.58 -17.06 -7.99
CA THR A 100 -35.86 -16.35 -9.05
C THR A 100 -35.25 -15.07 -8.49
N ILE A 101 -33.92 -15.01 -8.51
CA ILE A 101 -33.16 -13.83 -8.11
C ILE A 101 -32.99 -12.90 -9.31
N ALA A 102 -33.33 -11.62 -9.14
CA ALA A 102 -33.05 -10.57 -10.12
C ALA A 102 -32.34 -9.39 -9.46
N LEU A 103 -31.35 -8.84 -10.15
CA LEU A 103 -30.48 -7.77 -9.68
C LEU A 103 -30.52 -6.57 -10.63
N SER A 104 -30.36 -5.37 -10.10
CA SER A 104 -30.17 -4.13 -10.86
C SER A 104 -28.97 -3.36 -10.32
N PRO A 105 -27.93 -3.10 -11.14
CA PRO A 105 -27.72 -3.60 -12.49
C PRO A 105 -27.59 -5.14 -12.53
N ALA A 106 -27.83 -5.76 -13.69
CA ALA A 106 -27.66 -7.20 -13.84
C ALA A 106 -26.18 -7.59 -13.67
N ALA A 107 -25.90 -8.61 -12.86
CA ALA A 107 -24.57 -9.15 -12.64
C ALA A 107 -24.48 -10.58 -13.19
N ASN A 108 -23.35 -10.92 -13.82
CA ASN A 108 -23.15 -12.27 -14.36
C ASN A 108 -22.94 -13.31 -13.25
N ARG A 109 -22.34 -12.88 -12.13
CA ARG A 109 -22.02 -13.71 -10.98
C ARG A 109 -22.23 -12.89 -9.72
N TYR A 110 -22.69 -13.53 -8.65
CA TYR A 110 -22.94 -12.87 -7.38
C TYR A 110 -22.89 -13.84 -6.21
N LEU A 111 -22.52 -13.35 -5.04
CA LEU A 111 -22.61 -14.06 -3.77
C LEU A 111 -23.95 -13.76 -3.12
N LEU A 112 -24.77 -14.78 -2.96
CA LEU A 112 -25.99 -14.73 -2.15
C LEU A 112 -25.66 -15.06 -0.71
N PHE A 113 -26.12 -14.22 0.19
CA PHE A 113 -26.09 -14.42 1.63
C PHE A 113 -27.52 -14.74 2.08
N ALA A 114 -27.68 -15.85 2.78
CA ALA A 114 -28.94 -16.26 3.39
C ALA A 114 -28.75 -16.40 4.90
N SER A 115 -29.57 -15.71 5.69
CA SER A 115 -29.49 -15.77 7.15
C SER A 115 -30.86 -15.72 7.81
N ASN A 116 -30.94 -16.12 9.09
CA ASN A 116 -32.13 -16.00 9.94
C ASN A 116 -32.29 -14.59 10.54
N SER A 117 -31.31 -13.70 10.31
CA SER A 117 -31.26 -12.35 10.85
C SER A 117 -30.92 -11.33 9.75
N PRO A 118 -31.53 -10.13 9.77
CA PRO A 118 -31.23 -9.07 8.80
C PRO A 118 -29.81 -8.51 8.93
N LEU A 119 -29.05 -8.89 9.95
CA LEU A 119 -27.68 -8.44 10.18
C LEU A 119 -26.61 -9.39 9.62
N PHE A 120 -27.01 -10.56 9.08
CA PHE A 120 -26.09 -11.56 8.51
C PHE A 120 -24.87 -11.89 9.40
N PRO A 121 -25.07 -12.35 10.66
CA PRO A 121 -23.96 -12.76 11.51
C PRO A 121 -23.24 -13.98 10.91
N ALA A 122 -21.91 -14.03 11.04
CA ALA A 122 -21.09 -15.09 10.44
C ALA A 122 -21.42 -16.52 10.94
N SER A 123 -22.07 -16.66 12.10
CA SER A 123 -22.45 -17.97 12.64
C SER A 123 -23.66 -18.60 11.95
N ASP A 124 -24.56 -17.78 11.41
CA ASP A 124 -25.90 -18.21 10.95
C ASP A 124 -26.14 -17.76 9.50
N THR A 125 -25.07 -17.42 8.78
CA THR A 125 -25.14 -16.98 7.39
C THR A 125 -24.56 -18.04 6.48
N VAL A 126 -25.36 -18.47 5.51
CA VAL A 126 -24.91 -19.31 4.41
C VAL A 126 -24.60 -18.41 3.21
N SER A 127 -23.39 -18.53 2.67
CA SER A 127 -22.98 -17.83 1.46
C SER A 127 -22.89 -18.79 0.29
N LEU A 128 -23.50 -18.43 -0.83
CA LEU A 128 -23.50 -19.23 -2.06
C LEU A 128 -23.10 -18.38 -3.26
N LEU A 129 -22.19 -18.88 -4.07
CA LEU A 129 -21.85 -18.28 -5.35
C LEU A 129 -22.87 -18.71 -6.41
N ILE A 130 -23.47 -17.74 -7.07
CA ILE A 130 -24.52 -17.93 -8.07
C ILE A 130 -24.10 -17.27 -9.37
N ASP A 131 -24.17 -18.04 -10.45
CA ASP A 131 -24.02 -17.54 -11.82
C ASP A 131 -25.41 -17.28 -12.44
N THR A 132 -25.47 -16.58 -13.57
CA THR A 132 -26.72 -16.18 -14.27
C THR A 132 -27.78 -17.27 -14.49
N SER A 133 -27.38 -18.54 -14.46
CA SER A 133 -28.27 -19.69 -14.67
C SER A 133 -29.07 -20.12 -13.43
N ASN A 134 -28.81 -19.56 -12.25
CA ASN A 134 -29.42 -19.96 -10.96
C ASN A 134 -29.30 -21.48 -10.63
N THR A 135 -28.44 -22.22 -11.32
CA THR A 135 -28.30 -23.68 -11.17
C THR A 135 -27.80 -24.09 -9.78
N THR A 136 -26.82 -23.36 -9.25
CA THR A 136 -26.29 -23.58 -7.90
C THR A 136 -27.35 -23.30 -6.84
N LEU A 137 -28.13 -22.23 -7.00
CA LEU A 137 -29.23 -21.92 -6.09
C LEU A 137 -30.30 -23.01 -6.09
N ASN A 138 -30.75 -23.45 -7.27
CA ASN A 138 -31.75 -24.52 -7.39
C ASN A 138 -31.31 -25.82 -6.68
N THR A 139 -30.01 -26.12 -6.71
CA THR A 139 -29.47 -27.32 -6.09
C THR A 139 -29.30 -27.16 -4.57
N ALA A 140 -28.87 -25.98 -4.12
CA ALA A 140 -28.60 -25.71 -2.71
C ALA A 140 -29.82 -25.25 -1.90
N TRP A 141 -30.90 -24.82 -2.56
CA TRP A 141 -32.03 -24.14 -1.91
C TRP A 141 -32.69 -24.98 -0.83
N GLY A 142 -32.94 -26.26 -1.07
CA GLY A 142 -33.57 -27.13 -0.07
C GLY A 142 -32.77 -27.20 1.23
N LEU A 143 -31.44 -27.22 1.14
CA LEU A 143 -30.54 -27.20 2.30
C LEU A 143 -30.50 -25.82 2.96
N ILE A 144 -30.47 -24.74 2.18
CA ILE A 144 -30.50 -23.37 2.72
C ILE A 144 -31.81 -23.14 3.47
N ALA A 145 -32.95 -23.51 2.86
CA ALA A 145 -34.26 -23.38 3.45
C ALA A 145 -34.38 -24.19 4.75
N SER A 146 -33.90 -25.44 4.79
CA SER A 146 -33.94 -26.24 6.02
C SER A 146 -33.01 -25.75 7.12
N THR A 147 -31.87 -25.15 6.75
CA THR A 147 -30.82 -24.75 7.71
C THR A 147 -31.06 -23.35 8.28
N VAL A 148 -31.53 -22.43 7.43
CA VAL A 148 -31.66 -21.01 7.75
C VAL A 148 -33.06 -20.65 8.23
N ALA A 149 -34.12 -21.29 7.68
CA ALA A 149 -35.51 -20.92 7.96
C ALA A 149 -36.04 -21.48 9.29
N GLN A 150 -35.35 -21.23 10.41
CA GLN A 150 -35.74 -21.78 11.72
C GLN A 150 -37.14 -21.32 12.20
N ASN A 151 -37.62 -20.18 11.72
CA ASN A 151 -38.96 -19.63 12.03
C ASN A 151 -39.84 -19.47 10.78
N GLY A 152 -39.50 -20.15 9.67
CA GLY A 152 -40.16 -19.94 8.39
C GLY A 152 -39.79 -18.61 7.71
N ASP A 153 -38.84 -17.86 8.26
CA ASP A 153 -38.34 -16.62 7.68
C ASP A 153 -36.87 -16.78 7.25
N ILE A 154 -36.51 -16.27 6.08
CA ILE A 154 -35.12 -16.16 5.60
C ILE A 154 -34.86 -14.73 5.13
N PHE A 155 -33.73 -14.17 5.52
CA PHE A 155 -33.22 -12.91 4.97
C PHE A 155 -32.21 -13.20 3.86
N LEU A 156 -32.38 -12.56 2.71
CA LEU A 156 -31.46 -12.63 1.58
C LEU A 156 -30.82 -11.27 1.30
N ALA A 157 -29.54 -11.30 0.97
CA ALA A 157 -28.81 -10.16 0.44
C ALA A 157 -27.73 -10.65 -0.53
N VAL A 158 -27.24 -9.79 -1.41
CA VAL A 158 -26.35 -10.16 -2.50
C VAL A 158 -25.17 -9.22 -2.61
N ARG A 159 -24.01 -9.74 -3.01
CA ARG A 159 -22.89 -8.95 -3.53
C ARG A 159 -22.62 -9.35 -4.97
N SER A 160 -22.57 -8.40 -5.90
CA SER A 160 -22.15 -8.71 -7.27
C SER A 160 -20.65 -8.97 -7.31
N LEU A 161 -20.22 -9.80 -8.26
CA LEU A 161 -18.82 -9.93 -8.63
C LEU A 161 -18.63 -9.34 -10.01
N ASP A 162 -17.63 -8.47 -10.15
CA ASP A 162 -17.20 -7.96 -11.45
C ASP A 162 -16.31 -8.97 -12.20
N ALA A 163 -15.82 -8.59 -13.38
CA ALA A 163 -14.93 -9.44 -14.19
C ALA A 163 -13.56 -9.69 -13.54
N ASN A 164 -13.21 -8.96 -12.48
CA ASN A 164 -11.94 -9.04 -11.75
C ASN A 164 -12.13 -9.65 -10.34
N ASP A 165 -13.26 -10.34 -10.11
CA ASP A 165 -13.66 -10.93 -8.83
C ASP A 165 -13.72 -9.93 -7.66
N GLN A 166 -13.86 -8.63 -7.95
CA GLN A 166 -14.13 -7.62 -6.93
C GLN A 166 -15.59 -7.69 -6.52
N GLN A 167 -15.84 -7.60 -5.21
CA GLN A 167 -17.19 -7.67 -4.66
C GLN A 167 -17.78 -6.27 -4.53
N SER A 168 -19.09 -6.15 -4.76
CA SER A 168 -19.82 -4.93 -4.41
C SER A 168 -20.06 -4.86 -2.91
N ASP A 169 -20.54 -3.70 -2.47
CA ASP A 169 -21.26 -3.60 -1.20
C ASP A 169 -22.44 -4.56 -1.16
N LEU A 170 -22.87 -4.92 0.05
CA LEU A 170 -24.06 -5.74 0.26
C LEU A 170 -25.30 -4.99 -0.27
N SER A 171 -26.13 -5.70 -1.03
CA SER A 171 -27.41 -5.18 -1.52
C SER A 171 -28.36 -4.82 -0.38
N ASN A 172 -29.54 -4.31 -0.74
CA ASN A 172 -30.68 -4.32 0.17
C ASN A 172 -30.96 -5.76 0.68
N ASN A 173 -31.49 -5.83 1.89
CA ASN A 173 -31.90 -7.07 2.51
C ASN A 173 -33.38 -7.28 2.22
N ILE A 174 -33.78 -8.48 1.81
CA ILE A 174 -35.18 -8.86 1.67
C ILE A 174 -35.50 -9.99 2.64
N LYS A 175 -36.72 -9.99 3.17
CA LYS A 175 -37.28 -11.09 3.93
C LYS A 175 -38.11 -11.99 3.01
N LEU A 176 -37.94 -13.29 3.16
CA LEU A 176 -38.73 -14.33 2.49
C LEU A 176 -39.44 -15.18 3.54
N ILE A 177 -40.66 -15.59 3.22
CA ILE A 177 -41.47 -16.47 4.06
C ILE A 177 -41.51 -17.85 3.41
N ILE A 178 -40.95 -18.85 4.09
CA ILE A 178 -40.92 -20.23 3.63
C ILE A 178 -42.25 -20.91 3.97
N GLN A 179 -42.86 -21.52 2.95
CA GLN A 179 -44.09 -22.31 3.03
C GLN A 179 -43.86 -23.78 2.63
#